data_AF-A0A942E624-F1
#
_entry.id   AF-A0A942E624-F1
#
_cell.length_a   1.000
_cell.length_b   1.000
_cell.length_c   1.000
_cell.angle_alpha   90.00
_cell.angle_beta   90.00
_cell.angle_gamma   90.00
#
_symmetry.space_group_name_H-M   'P 1'
#
loop_
_entity.id
_entity.type
_entity.pdbx_description
1 polymer ?
#
loop_
_entity_poly.entity_id
_entity_poly.type
_entity_poly.pdbx_seq_one_letter_code
_entity_poly.pdbx_strand_id
1 'polypeptide(L)'
;MAGQTTNLDAIVRAELAIEIMNQARGLVSERVAAIEADDPAGAEALRERRRALLAVQNGIRIDDLDTVEAVIAKWGPRIKDPAQFWREL
;
A
#
# COMPACT_ATOMS: atom_id res chain seq x y z
N MET A 1 18.79 27.04 2.59
CA MET A 1 18.99 25.86 1.71
C MET A 1 18.52 24.57 2.39
N ALA A 2 19.02 24.22 3.59
CA ALA A 2 18.69 22.94 4.26
C ALA A 2 17.19 22.64 4.43
N GLY A 3 16.36 23.61 4.83
CA GLY A 3 14.92 23.38 5.04
C GLY A 3 14.09 23.11 3.76
N GLN A 4 14.58 23.51 2.58
CA GLN A 4 13.90 23.24 1.31
C GLN A 4 14.21 21.83 0.80
N THR A 5 15.44 21.36 1.05
CA THR A 5 15.86 19.98 0.78
C THR A 5 15.09 18.98 1.65
N THR A 6 14.94 19.25 2.95
CA THR A 6 14.16 18.39 3.86
C THR A 6 12.69 18.28 3.47
N ASN A 7 12.09 19.35 2.94
CA ASN A 7 10.70 19.33 2.50
C ASN A 7 10.52 18.53 1.20
N LEU A 8 11.47 18.65 0.26
CA LEU A 8 11.47 17.84 -0.96
C LEU A 8 11.63 16.35 -0.65
N ASP A 9 12.54 16.00 0.24
CA ASP A 9 12.74 14.62 0.68
C ASP A 9 11.44 14.06 1.30
N ALA A 10 10.76 14.84 2.14
CA ALA A 10 9.51 14.41 2.75
C ALA A 10 8.39 14.14 1.73
N ILE A 11 8.28 14.99 0.70
CA ILE A 11 7.35 14.77 -0.42
C ILE A 11 7.68 13.46 -1.12
N VAL A 12 8.95 13.25 -1.49
CA VAL A 12 9.38 12.03 -2.20
C VAL A 12 9.11 10.77 -1.38
N ARG A 13 9.32 10.80 -0.06
CA ARG A 13 9.01 9.67 0.82
C ARG A 13 7.50 9.40 0.89
N ALA A 14 6.68 10.44 1.02
CA ALA A 14 5.22 10.27 1.02
C ALA A 14 4.71 9.70 -0.32
N GLU A 15 5.23 10.17 -1.45
CA GLU A 15 4.90 9.64 -2.78
C GLU A 15 5.31 8.17 -2.92
N LEU A 16 6.50 7.79 -2.44
CA LEU A 16 6.94 6.40 -2.43
C LEU A 16 6.00 5.51 -1.60
N ALA A 17 5.58 5.97 -0.41
CA ALA A 17 4.63 5.23 0.42
C ALA A 17 3.28 5.05 -0.30
N ILE A 18 2.77 6.11 -0.95
CA ILE A 18 1.55 6.06 -1.74
C ILE A 18 1.67 5.05 -2.89
N GLU A 19 2.79 5.05 -3.60
CA GLU A 19 3.02 4.13 -4.71
C GLU A 19 3.08 2.67 -4.24
N ILE A 20 3.75 2.40 -3.12
CA ILE A 20 3.76 1.05 -2.50
C ILE A 20 2.33 0.60 -2.19
N MET A 21 1.50 1.48 -1.62
CA MET A 21 0.10 1.15 -1.31
C MET A 21 -0.76 0.96 -2.58
N ASN A 22 -0.50 1.72 -3.64
CA ASN A 22 -1.15 1.51 -4.94
C ASN A 22 -0.81 0.14 -5.51
N GLN A 23 0.45 -0.28 -5.47
CA GLN A 23 0.88 -1.60 -5.94
C GLN A 23 0.25 -2.73 -5.12
N ALA A 24 0.23 -2.61 -3.79
CA ALA A 24 -0.47 -3.55 -2.92
C ALA A 24 -1.96 -3.70 -3.30
N ARG A 25 -2.66 -2.58 -3.55
CA ARG A 25 -4.06 -2.59 -4.01
C ARG A 25 -4.21 -3.17 -5.42
N GLY A 26 -3.22 -3.01 -6.28
CA GLY A 26 -3.13 -3.63 -7.61
C GLY A 26 -3.13 -5.14 -7.52
N LEU A 27 -2.23 -5.72 -6.71
CA LEU A 27 -2.15 -7.17 -6.47
C LEU A 27 -3.49 -7.75 -5.97
N VAL A 28 -4.17 -7.05 -5.06
CA VAL A 28 -5.50 -7.46 -4.59
C VAL A 28 -6.54 -7.41 -5.71
N SER A 29 -6.51 -6.37 -6.54
CA SER A 29 -7.47 -6.22 -7.64
C SER A 29 -7.31 -7.31 -8.69
N GLU A 30 -6.08 -7.67 -9.04
CA GLU A 30 -5.77 -8.77 -9.95
C GLU A 30 -6.32 -10.10 -9.42
N ARG A 31 -6.13 -10.38 -8.13
CA ARG A 31 -6.63 -11.60 -7.50
C ARG A 31 -8.16 -11.66 -7.43
N VAL A 32 -8.81 -10.53 -7.15
CA VAL A 32 -10.28 -10.44 -7.18
C VAL A 32 -10.80 -10.82 -8.56
N ALA A 33 -10.26 -10.22 -9.63
CA ALA A 33 -10.66 -10.53 -11.00
C ALA A 33 -10.43 -12.00 -11.37
N ALA A 34 -9.38 -12.61 -10.83
CA ALA A 34 -9.05 -14.01 -11.08
C ALA A 34 -10.00 -15.01 -10.40
N ILE A 35 -10.68 -14.64 -9.30
CA ILE A 35 -11.50 -15.59 -8.52
C ILE A 35 -12.99 -15.24 -8.49
N GLU A 36 -13.41 -14.05 -8.91
CA GLU A 36 -14.77 -13.57 -8.66
C GLU A 36 -15.89 -14.39 -9.30
N ALA A 37 -15.61 -15.10 -10.40
CA ALA A 37 -16.58 -15.98 -11.04
C ALA A 37 -16.74 -17.32 -10.29
N ASP A 38 -15.65 -17.85 -9.75
CA ASP A 38 -15.60 -19.18 -9.13
C ASP A 38 -15.82 -19.11 -7.60
N ASP A 39 -15.39 -18.02 -6.96
CA ASP A 39 -15.51 -17.74 -5.53
C ASP A 39 -15.89 -16.26 -5.28
N PRO A 40 -17.19 -15.91 -5.44
CA PRO A 40 -17.67 -14.56 -5.19
C PRO A 40 -17.48 -14.09 -3.75
N ALA A 41 -17.55 -15.01 -2.77
CA ALA A 41 -17.39 -14.71 -1.36
C ALA A 41 -15.93 -14.36 -1.02
N GLY A 42 -14.98 -15.15 -1.51
CA GLY A 42 -13.55 -14.86 -1.41
C GLY A 42 -13.18 -13.56 -2.12
N ALA A 43 -13.77 -13.28 -3.28
CA ALA A 43 -13.59 -12.01 -3.97
C ALA A 43 -14.06 -10.82 -3.12
N GLU A 44 -15.20 -10.89 -2.44
CA GLU A 44 -15.65 -9.79 -1.59
C GLU A 44 -14.76 -9.60 -0.35
N ALA A 45 -14.28 -10.68 0.27
CA ALA A 45 -13.30 -10.59 1.35
C ALA A 45 -12.01 -9.87 0.90
N LEU A 46 -11.56 -10.13 -0.33
CA LEU A 46 -10.43 -9.39 -0.91
C LEU A 46 -10.76 -7.93 -1.20
N ARG A 47 -11.98 -7.60 -1.64
CA ARG A 47 -12.41 -6.20 -1.81
C ARG A 47 -12.42 -5.45 -0.47
N GLU A 48 -12.79 -6.10 0.64
CA GLU A 48 -12.65 -5.55 1.99
C GLU A 48 -11.18 -5.25 2.34
N ARG A 49 -10.28 -6.21 2.09
CA ARG A 49 -8.83 -5.99 2.29
C ARG A 49 -8.31 -4.83 1.46
N ARG A 50 -8.74 -4.71 0.19
CA ARG A 50 -8.39 -3.57 -0.67
C ARG A 50 -8.88 -2.23 -0.11
N ARG A 51 -10.08 -2.19 0.49
CA ARG A 51 -10.61 -0.99 1.17
C ARG A 51 -9.77 -0.64 2.41
N ALA A 52 -9.32 -1.63 3.18
CA ALA A 52 -8.42 -1.41 4.31
C ALA A 52 -7.05 -0.84 3.85
N LEU A 53 -6.49 -1.34 2.75
CA LEU A 53 -5.26 -0.78 2.17
C LEU A 53 -5.44 0.67 1.69
N LEU A 54 -6.59 1.00 1.11
CA LEU A 54 -6.92 2.38 0.75
C LEU A 54 -7.00 3.28 2.00
N ALA A 55 -7.54 2.78 3.11
CA ALA A 55 -7.58 3.55 4.35
C ALA A 55 -6.17 3.85 4.88
N VAL A 56 -5.23 2.90 4.77
CA VAL A 56 -3.81 3.14 5.10
C VAL A 56 -3.21 4.22 4.19
N GLN A 57 -3.44 4.13 2.88
CA GLN A 57 -2.95 5.12 1.91
C GLN A 57 -3.49 6.53 2.22
N ASN A 58 -4.79 6.65 2.55
CA ASN A 58 -5.41 7.93 2.89
C ASN A 58 -4.88 8.53 4.20
N GLY A 59 -4.20 7.73 5.04
CA GLY A 59 -3.55 8.19 6.26
C GLY A 59 -2.14 8.77 6.04
N ILE A 60 -1.58 8.68 4.83
CA ILE A 60 -0.23 9.18 4.53
C ILE A 60 -0.25 10.71 4.48
N ARG A 61 0.62 11.36 5.26
CA ARG A 61 0.78 12.82 5.29
C ARG A 61 2.26 13.19 5.24
N ILE A 62 2.58 14.24 4.50
CA ILE A 62 3.97 14.71 4.31
C ILE A 62 4.57 15.22 5.64
N ASP A 63 3.74 15.73 6.55
CA ASP A 63 4.13 16.22 7.86
C ASP A 63 4.24 15.12 8.93
N ASP A 64 3.89 13.87 8.61
CA ASP A 64 4.02 12.70 9.48
C ASP A 64 4.97 11.67 8.86
N LEU A 65 6.27 12.01 8.87
CA LEU A 65 7.32 11.17 8.30
C LEU A 65 7.45 9.81 9.00
N ASP A 66 7.21 9.73 10.31
CA ASP A 66 7.31 8.46 11.04
C ASP A 66 6.28 7.45 10.52
N THR A 67 5.05 7.89 10.26
CA THR A 67 4.02 7.06 9.63
C THR A 67 4.39 6.69 8.19
N VAL A 68 4.91 7.65 7.40
CA VAL A 68 5.38 7.39 6.02
C VAL A 68 6.45 6.29 6.01
N GLU A 69 7.46 6.41 6.85
CA GLU A 69 8.56 5.46 6.97
C GLU A 69 8.08 4.08 7.43
N ALA A 70 7.15 4.03 8.40
CA ALA A 70 6.56 2.79 8.86
C ALA A 70 5.78 2.06 7.75
N VAL A 71 5.05 2.80 6.90
CA VAL A 71 4.36 2.24 5.74
C VAL A 71 5.37 1.67 4.73
N ILE A 72 6.41 2.42 4.39
CA ILE A 72 7.45 1.97 3.45
C ILE A 72 8.15 0.72 3.96
N ALA A 73 8.59 0.72 5.22
CA ALA A 73 9.30 -0.40 5.83
C ALA A 73 8.43 -1.66 5.89
N LYS A 74 7.15 -1.50 6.22
CA LYS A 74 6.21 -2.63 6.31
C LYS A 74 5.85 -3.20 4.94
N TRP A 75 5.46 -2.35 3.99
CA TRP A 75 4.83 -2.79 2.75
C TRP A 75 5.81 -2.92 1.58
N GLY A 76 6.90 -2.16 1.57
CA GLY A 76 7.90 -2.16 0.51
C GLY A 76 8.50 -3.54 0.21
N PRO A 77 8.90 -4.34 1.23
CA PRO A 77 9.34 -5.72 1.00
C PRO A 77 8.21 -6.64 0.55
N ARG A 78 7.01 -6.49 1.14
CA ARG A 78 5.86 -7.36 0.87
C ARG A 78 5.42 -7.29 -0.59
N ILE A 79 5.34 -6.10 -1.17
CA ILE A 79 4.92 -5.95 -2.59
C ILE A 79 5.91 -6.56 -3.59
N LYS A 80 7.16 -6.82 -3.17
CA LYS A 80 8.20 -7.45 -4.01
C LYS A 80 8.20 -8.97 -3.93
N ASP A 81 7.56 -9.54 -2.91
CA ASP A 81 7.40 -10.97 -2.73
C ASP A 81 5.90 -11.31 -2.65
N PRO A 82 5.27 -11.70 -3.77
CA PRO A 82 3.86 -12.06 -3.80
C PRO A 82 3.49 -13.14 -2.77
N ALA A 83 4.37 -14.12 -2.51
CA ALA A 83 4.08 -15.17 -1.54
C ALA A 83 4.09 -14.64 -0.10
N GLN A 84 4.99 -13.71 0.23
CA GLN A 84 4.94 -12.99 1.50
C GLN A 84 3.72 -12.08 1.58
N PHE A 85 3.42 -11.32 0.52
CA PHE A 85 2.26 -10.43 0.45
C PHE A 85 0.98 -11.14 0.87
N TRP A 86 0.68 -12.28 0.24
CA TRP A 86 -0.56 -13.02 0.52
C TRP A 86 -0.60 -13.68 1.89
N ARG A 87 0.55 -14.06 2.47
CA ARG A 87 0.61 -14.60 3.83
C ARG A 87 0.33 -13.56 4.90
N GLU A 88 0.66 -12.29 4.64
CA GLU A 88 0.63 -11.20 5.62
C GLU A 88 -0.43 -10.12 5.34
N LEU A 89 -1.31 -10.35 4.36
CA LEU A 89 -2.43 -9.48 3.97
C LEU A 89 -3.62 -9.57 4.95
#